data_AF-A0A9P0G326-F1
#
_entry.id   AF-A0A9P0G326-F1
#
_cell.length_a   1.000
_cell.length_b   1.000
_cell.length_c   1.000
_cell.angle_alpha   90.00
_cell.angle_beta   90.00
_cell.angle_gamma   90.00
#
_symmetry.space_group_name_H-M   'P 1'
#
loop_
_entity.id
_entity.type
_entity.pdbx_description
1 polymer ?
#
loop_
_entity_poly.entity_id
_entity_poly.type
_entity_poly.pdbx_seq_one_letter_code
_entity_poly.pdbx_strand_id
1 'polypeptide(L)'
;MKNYLNVTRHTNVITKMARQQQDVDELFEIKNYFYIGNYQQCINEAQKLKKPSTPEVATQRDIFTYRSYMAQNKFLVVLDEIHGASPIEIQPLKLLADYLSGKNNKEAVVAQVDQQVATNANNDTLILVAATIYVNEGNLEGAYKVLHASECLEAHAFIIDILLKLDRVDLAKKKLKEMQDKDDDATLTQLAQAWINIQTGGDKLQDAYYIYQELVDKYGSTPLLLNGQAVTFIGQAKYEEAEAALQEAIDKDANYPDTLVNFITLQRHMGKGPEIANRYLSQLKDANPEHPYIKDLRQKESEFQRITQQYSPSVTSIPA
;
A
#
# COMPACT_ATOMS: atom_id res chain seq x y z
N MET A 1 -5.79 -60.61 -7.21
CA MET A 1 -4.77 -59.53 -7.20
C MET A 1 -5.18 -58.24 -7.91
N LYS A 2 -6.04 -58.24 -8.95
CA LYS A 2 -6.46 -56.99 -9.64
C LYS A 2 -7.34 -56.04 -8.80
N ASN A 3 -8.11 -56.55 -7.82
CA ASN A 3 -9.00 -55.70 -7.01
C ASN A 3 -8.29 -54.89 -5.91
N TYR A 4 -7.17 -55.37 -5.36
CA TYR A 4 -6.42 -54.64 -4.32
C TYR A 4 -5.65 -53.42 -4.88
N LEU A 5 -5.21 -53.49 -6.15
CA LEU A 5 -4.53 -52.38 -6.82
C LEU A 5 -5.47 -51.22 -7.15
N ASN A 6 -6.74 -51.50 -7.45
CA ASN A 6 -7.73 -50.46 -7.75
C ASN A 6 -8.21 -49.71 -6.50
N VAL A 7 -8.37 -50.40 -5.36
CA VAL A 7 -8.69 -49.75 -4.07
C VAL A 7 -7.56 -48.82 -3.65
N THR A 8 -6.30 -49.27 -3.72
CA THR A 8 -5.14 -48.45 -3.35
C THR A 8 -4.95 -47.22 -4.25
N ARG A 9 -5.27 -47.33 -5.56
CA ARG A 9 -5.27 -46.18 -6.47
C ARG A 9 -6.41 -45.20 -6.18
N HIS A 10 -7.62 -45.67 -5.88
CA HIS A 10 -8.73 -44.79 -5.50
C HIS A 10 -8.46 -44.10 -4.16
N THR A 11 -7.92 -44.79 -3.16
CA THR A 11 -7.55 -44.17 -1.89
C THR A 11 -6.45 -43.13 -2.07
N ASN A 12 -5.42 -43.39 -2.89
CA ASN A 12 -4.37 -42.41 -3.17
C ASN A 12 -4.85 -41.19 -4.00
N VAL A 13 -5.84 -41.37 -4.87
CA VAL A 13 -6.47 -40.25 -5.61
C VAL A 13 -7.37 -39.44 -4.69
N ILE A 14 -8.14 -40.08 -3.81
CA ILE A 14 -8.95 -39.40 -2.79
C ILE A 14 -8.06 -38.67 -1.77
N THR A 15 -6.92 -39.25 -1.35
CA THR A 15 -5.96 -38.58 -0.46
C THR A 15 -5.20 -37.45 -1.19
N LYS A 16 -4.96 -37.55 -2.50
CA LYS A 16 -4.43 -36.43 -3.32
C LYS A 16 -5.46 -35.32 -3.52
N MET A 17 -6.73 -35.67 -3.75
CA MET A 17 -7.83 -34.72 -3.86
C MET A 17 -8.15 -34.05 -2.52
N ALA A 18 -8.07 -34.78 -1.41
CA ALA A 18 -8.20 -34.25 -0.05
C ALA A 18 -7.00 -33.39 0.36
N ARG A 19 -5.78 -33.69 -0.10
CA ARG A 19 -4.62 -32.80 0.05
C ARG A 19 -4.73 -31.54 -0.80
N GLN A 20 -5.27 -31.64 -2.03
CA GLN A 20 -5.56 -30.45 -2.85
C GLN A 20 -6.72 -29.61 -2.28
N GLN A 21 -7.61 -30.18 -1.48
CA GLN A 21 -8.61 -29.43 -0.71
C GLN A 21 -8.08 -28.84 0.61
N GLN A 22 -6.83 -29.15 1.01
CA GLN A 22 -6.14 -28.53 2.14
C GLN A 22 -5.23 -27.35 1.74
N ASP A 23 -5.12 -27.02 0.44
CA ASP A 23 -4.29 -25.92 -0.08
C ASP A 23 -5.06 -24.60 -0.32
N VAL A 24 -6.30 -24.48 0.17
CA VAL A 24 -6.99 -23.19 0.17
C VAL A 24 -6.49 -22.40 1.37
N ASP A 25 -5.66 -21.38 1.13
CA ASP A 25 -5.23 -20.43 2.15
C ASP A 25 -6.48 -19.86 2.84
N GLU A 26 -6.70 -20.24 4.11
CA GLU A 26 -7.86 -19.80 4.91
C GLU A 26 -7.91 -18.28 5.05
N LEU A 27 -6.78 -17.60 4.84
CA LEU A 27 -6.65 -16.16 4.90
C LEU A 27 -6.69 -15.48 3.53
N PHE A 28 -6.93 -16.23 2.45
CA PHE A 28 -6.91 -15.71 1.08
C PHE A 28 -7.80 -14.48 0.91
N GLU A 29 -9.06 -14.55 1.35
CA GLU A 29 -10.00 -13.42 1.26
C GLU A 29 -9.56 -12.24 2.14
N ILE A 30 -9.10 -12.52 3.37
CA ILE A 30 -8.62 -11.52 4.33
C ILE A 30 -7.44 -10.73 3.75
N LYS A 31 -6.45 -11.44 3.21
CA LYS A 31 -5.26 -10.87 2.55
C LYS A 31 -5.65 -10.02 1.35
N ASN A 32 -6.52 -10.54 0.48
CA ASN A 32 -6.97 -9.81 -0.71
C ASN A 32 -7.70 -8.52 -0.34
N TYR A 33 -8.65 -8.57 0.60
CA TYR A 33 -9.35 -7.37 1.07
C TYR A 33 -8.40 -6.34 1.69
N PHE A 34 -7.36 -6.78 2.39
CA PHE A 34 -6.33 -5.88 2.89
C PHE A 34 -5.54 -5.21 1.75
N TYR A 35 -5.03 -5.98 0.79
CA TYR A 35 -4.19 -5.44 -0.29
C TYR A 35 -4.91 -4.47 -1.22
N ILE A 36 -6.21 -4.66 -1.45
CA ILE A 36 -7.02 -3.74 -2.27
C ILE A 36 -7.54 -2.52 -1.50
N GLY A 37 -7.20 -2.40 -0.21
CA GLY A 37 -7.62 -1.27 0.65
C GLY A 37 -9.04 -1.38 1.23
N ASN A 38 -9.69 -2.55 1.15
CA ASN A 38 -10.99 -2.78 1.78
C ASN A 38 -10.82 -3.26 3.24
N TYR A 39 -10.27 -2.39 4.07
CA TYR A 39 -9.90 -2.72 5.46
C TYR A 39 -11.10 -3.15 6.32
N GLN A 40 -12.30 -2.59 6.07
CA GLN A 40 -13.48 -2.97 6.84
C GLN A 40 -13.95 -4.39 6.52
N GLN A 41 -13.94 -4.80 5.25
CA GLN A 41 -14.29 -6.17 4.90
C GLN A 41 -13.20 -7.16 5.36
N CYS A 42 -11.93 -6.78 5.30
CA CYS A 42 -10.85 -7.57 5.89
C CYS A 42 -11.12 -7.89 7.38
N ILE A 43 -11.50 -6.88 8.17
CA ILE A 43 -11.87 -7.07 9.60
C ILE A 43 -13.11 -7.96 9.73
N ASN A 44 -14.13 -7.76 8.89
CA ASN A 44 -15.36 -8.56 8.95
C ASN A 44 -15.09 -10.04 8.65
N GLU A 45 -14.29 -10.35 7.63
CA GLU A 45 -13.91 -11.73 7.28
C GLU A 45 -13.03 -12.35 8.36
N ALA A 46 -12.09 -11.60 8.92
CA ALA A 46 -11.28 -12.05 10.06
C ALA A 46 -12.15 -12.43 11.27
N GLN A 47 -13.19 -11.63 11.59
CA GLN A 47 -14.11 -11.93 12.69
C GLN A 47 -15.02 -13.14 12.43
N LYS A 48 -15.31 -13.46 11.16
CA LYS A 48 -16.05 -14.68 10.78
C LYS A 48 -15.19 -15.92 10.96
N LEU A 49 -13.87 -15.82 10.75
CA LEU A 49 -12.91 -16.89 10.97
C LEU A 49 -12.61 -17.09 12.47
N LYS A 50 -13.61 -17.54 13.23
CA LYS A 50 -13.53 -17.72 14.70
C LYS A 50 -12.65 -18.88 15.14
N LYS A 51 -12.41 -19.86 14.28
CA LYS A 51 -11.61 -21.06 14.59
C LYS A 51 -10.63 -21.33 13.44
N PRO A 52 -9.49 -20.63 13.42
CA PRO A 52 -8.41 -20.93 12.48
C PRO A 52 -7.88 -22.35 12.72
N SER A 53 -7.44 -23.03 11.66
CA SER A 53 -6.99 -24.42 11.75
C SER A 53 -5.71 -24.59 12.57
N THR A 54 -4.85 -23.58 12.62
CA THR A 54 -3.61 -23.61 13.40
C THR A 54 -3.37 -22.30 14.17
N PRO A 55 -2.56 -22.34 15.26
CA PRO A 55 -2.13 -21.13 15.97
C PRO A 55 -1.40 -20.11 15.09
N GLU A 56 -0.67 -20.58 14.07
CA GLU A 56 0.04 -19.73 13.11
C GLU A 56 -0.97 -18.97 12.23
N VAL A 57 -2.01 -19.65 11.74
CA VAL A 57 -3.11 -19.02 10.98
C VAL A 57 -3.85 -18.00 11.85
N ALA A 58 -4.04 -18.29 13.13
CA ALA A 58 -4.62 -17.33 14.09
C ALA A 58 -3.78 -16.06 14.20
N THR A 59 -2.47 -16.23 14.35
CA THR A 59 -1.52 -15.11 14.47
C THR A 59 -1.50 -14.27 13.18
N GLN A 60 -1.49 -14.92 12.01
CA GLN A 60 -1.53 -14.23 10.72
C GLN A 60 -2.84 -13.46 10.50
N ARG A 61 -4.00 -14.05 10.84
CA ARG A 61 -5.29 -13.35 10.84
C ARG A 61 -5.24 -12.08 11.70
N ASP A 62 -4.68 -12.19 12.90
CA ASP A 62 -4.59 -11.06 13.83
C ASP A 62 -3.65 -9.97 13.30
N ILE A 63 -2.53 -10.34 12.64
CA ILE A 63 -1.64 -9.40 11.94
C ILE A 63 -2.41 -8.55 10.92
N PHE A 64 -3.17 -9.19 10.02
CA PHE A 64 -3.97 -8.46 9.01
C PHE A 64 -5.10 -7.63 9.63
N THR A 65 -5.69 -8.11 10.72
CA THR A 65 -6.72 -7.38 11.47
C THR A 65 -6.16 -6.09 12.08
N TYR A 66 -5.03 -6.18 12.79
CA TYR A 66 -4.37 -5.02 13.39
C TYR A 66 -3.84 -4.04 12.35
N ARG A 67 -3.26 -4.53 11.25
CA ARG A 67 -2.85 -3.67 10.12
C ARG A 67 -4.05 -2.94 9.51
N SER A 68 -5.20 -3.60 9.40
CA SER A 68 -6.44 -2.96 8.93
C SER A 68 -6.95 -1.89 9.89
N TYR A 69 -6.86 -2.12 11.21
CA TYR A 69 -7.19 -1.08 12.19
C TYR A 69 -6.24 0.12 12.10
N MET A 70 -4.94 -0.09 11.92
CA MET A 70 -3.97 0.99 11.71
C MET A 70 -4.26 1.77 10.44
N ALA A 71 -4.60 1.09 9.34
CA ALA A 71 -4.96 1.74 8.07
C ALA A 71 -6.24 2.61 8.19
N GLN A 72 -7.14 2.28 9.12
CA GLN A 72 -8.31 3.09 9.46
C GLN A 72 -8.04 4.18 10.52
N ASN A 73 -6.78 4.45 10.86
CA ASN A 73 -6.36 5.37 11.94
C ASN A 73 -6.87 4.99 13.34
N LYS A 74 -7.26 3.73 13.57
CA LYS A 74 -7.74 3.22 14.87
C LYS A 74 -6.58 2.66 15.71
N PHE A 75 -5.54 3.47 15.91
CA PHE A 75 -4.30 3.05 16.58
C PHE A 75 -4.52 2.58 18.03
N LEU A 76 -5.48 3.18 18.75
CA LEU A 76 -5.76 2.84 20.15
C LEU A 76 -6.12 1.36 20.33
N VAL A 77 -6.89 0.79 19.41
CA VAL A 77 -7.29 -0.62 19.46
C VAL A 77 -6.05 -1.52 19.45
N VAL A 78 -5.08 -1.21 18.60
CA VAL A 78 -3.83 -1.97 18.48
C VAL A 78 -2.95 -1.82 19.73
N LEU A 79 -2.89 -0.60 20.28
CA LEU A 79 -2.09 -0.31 21.48
C LEU A 79 -2.64 -0.98 22.75
N ASP A 80 -3.97 -1.08 22.85
CA ASP A 80 -4.67 -1.65 24.00
C ASP A 80 -4.72 -3.19 23.94
N GLU A 81 -4.88 -3.78 22.75
CA GLU A 81 -4.99 -5.23 22.59
C GLU A 81 -3.63 -5.94 22.55
N ILE A 82 -2.57 -5.31 22.04
CA ILE A 82 -1.23 -5.92 21.99
C ILE A 82 -0.48 -5.62 23.30
N HIS A 83 -0.24 -6.67 24.09
CA HIS A 83 0.44 -6.61 25.37
C HIS A 83 1.66 -7.54 25.43
N GLY A 84 2.50 -7.46 26.47
CA GLY A 84 3.75 -8.23 26.56
C GLY A 84 3.61 -9.77 26.54
N ALA A 85 2.40 -10.31 26.76
CA ALA A 85 2.11 -11.75 26.63
C ALA A 85 1.65 -12.16 25.22
N SER A 86 1.57 -11.21 24.28
CA SER A 86 1.17 -11.47 22.90
C SER A 86 2.31 -12.11 22.09
N PRO A 87 2.01 -12.90 21.03
CA PRO A 87 3.02 -13.53 20.17
C PRO A 87 4.09 -12.55 19.67
N ILE A 88 5.33 -13.03 19.55
CA ILE A 88 6.49 -12.20 19.14
C ILE A 88 6.29 -11.64 17.73
N GLU A 89 5.50 -12.32 16.91
CA GLU A 89 5.12 -11.97 15.55
C GLU A 89 4.29 -10.68 15.50
N ILE A 90 3.45 -10.42 16.51
CA ILE A 90 2.53 -9.27 16.54
C ILE A 90 3.06 -8.07 17.32
N GLN A 91 4.05 -8.27 18.20
CA GLN A 91 4.69 -7.18 18.96
C GLN A 91 5.18 -6.02 18.08
N PRO A 92 5.79 -6.25 16.89
CA PRO A 92 6.24 -5.15 16.02
C PRO A 92 5.11 -4.21 15.59
N LEU A 93 3.88 -4.71 15.47
CA LEU A 93 2.73 -3.88 15.08
C LEU A 93 2.39 -2.82 16.13
N LYS A 94 2.66 -3.11 17.41
CA LYS A 94 2.51 -2.12 18.49
C LYS A 94 3.49 -0.96 18.32
N LEU A 95 4.76 -1.26 17.99
CA LEU A 95 5.77 -0.24 17.71
C LEU A 95 5.36 0.63 16.52
N LEU A 96 4.82 0.02 15.46
CA LEU A 96 4.31 0.76 14.31
C LEU A 96 3.12 1.67 14.70
N ALA A 97 2.18 1.16 15.49
CA ALA A 97 1.04 1.96 15.97
C ALA A 97 1.50 3.12 16.86
N ASP A 98 2.48 2.91 17.74
CA ASP A 98 3.08 3.96 18.57
C ASP A 98 3.75 5.04 17.70
N TYR A 99 4.50 4.63 16.68
CA TYR A 99 5.14 5.53 15.72
C TYR A 99 4.13 6.37 14.93
N LEU A 100 3.12 5.73 14.35
CA LEU A 100 2.09 6.39 13.53
C LEU A 100 1.16 7.28 14.36
N SER A 101 0.88 6.91 15.61
CA SER A 101 0.05 7.73 16.50
C SER A 101 0.70 9.06 16.91
N GLY A 102 2.01 9.20 16.71
CA GLY A 102 2.76 10.41 17.05
C GLY A 102 2.85 10.70 18.55
N LYS A 103 2.46 9.75 19.41
CA LYS A 103 2.46 9.93 20.87
C LYS A 103 3.86 9.82 21.48
N ASN A 104 4.78 9.13 20.82
CA ASN A 104 6.14 8.86 21.31
C ASN A 104 7.21 9.54 20.44
N ASN A 105 8.42 9.69 21.00
CA ASN A 105 9.57 10.22 20.26
C ASN A 105 9.92 9.27 19.10
N LYS A 106 9.77 9.74 17.86
CA LYS A 106 10.07 8.99 16.63
C LYS A 106 11.49 8.42 16.63
N GLU A 107 12.47 9.18 17.10
CA GLU A 107 13.87 8.78 17.16
C GLU A 107 14.08 7.57 18.09
N ALA A 108 13.36 7.54 19.21
CA ALA A 108 13.44 6.43 20.16
C ALA A 108 12.83 5.15 19.57
N VAL A 109 11.76 5.27 18.78
CA VAL A 109 11.13 4.12 18.11
C VAL A 109 12.04 3.58 17.01
N VAL A 110 12.68 4.44 16.22
CA VAL A 110 13.66 4.02 15.18
C VAL A 110 14.82 3.26 15.82
N ALA A 111 15.38 3.75 16.92
CA ALA A 111 16.47 3.06 17.62
C ALA A 111 16.05 1.68 18.17
N GLN A 112 14.80 1.55 18.66
CA GLN A 112 14.27 0.26 19.10
C GLN A 112 14.10 -0.72 17.93
N VAL A 113 13.64 -0.24 16.79
CA VAL A 113 13.48 -1.04 15.56
C VAL A 113 14.84 -1.54 15.08
N ASP A 114 15.86 -0.68 15.03
CA ASP A 114 17.23 -1.06 14.66
C ASP A 114 17.76 -2.20 15.53
N GLN A 115 17.54 -2.11 16.85
CA GLN A 115 17.94 -3.15 17.79
C GLN A 115 17.18 -4.47 17.57
N GLN A 116 15.87 -4.41 17.30
CA GLN A 116 15.06 -5.60 17.07
C GLN A 116 15.41 -6.28 15.75
N VAL A 117 15.64 -5.51 14.67
CA VAL A 117 16.05 -6.07 13.38
C VAL A 117 17.41 -6.75 13.49
N ALA A 118 18.35 -6.18 14.25
CA ALA A 118 19.65 -6.81 14.49
C ALA A 118 19.56 -8.12 15.29
N THR A 119 18.52 -8.29 16.10
CA THR A 119 18.36 -9.45 17.01
C THR A 119 17.47 -10.54 16.42
N ASN A 120 16.41 -10.18 15.69
CA ASN A 120 15.33 -11.08 15.26
C ASN A 120 14.98 -10.92 13.76
N ALA A 121 15.98 -11.02 12.88
CA ALA A 121 15.80 -10.86 11.43
C ALA A 121 14.96 -11.95 10.72
N ASN A 122 14.38 -12.92 11.44
CA ASN A 122 13.59 -14.01 10.85
C ASN A 122 12.07 -13.74 10.87
N ASN A 123 11.62 -12.65 11.49
CA ASN A 123 10.19 -12.31 11.54
C ASN A 123 9.82 -11.38 10.39
N ASP A 124 9.08 -11.91 9.40
CA ASP A 124 8.61 -11.14 8.24
C ASP A 124 7.79 -9.90 8.63
N THR A 125 7.00 -9.98 9.71
CA THR A 125 6.19 -8.84 10.17
C THR A 125 7.07 -7.74 10.74
N LEU A 126 8.15 -8.09 11.45
CA LEU A 126 9.13 -7.12 11.93
C LEU A 126 9.85 -6.43 10.77
N ILE A 127 10.22 -7.19 9.73
CA ILE A 127 10.86 -6.67 8.52
C ILE A 127 9.95 -5.65 7.82
N LEU A 128 8.67 -5.98 7.63
CA LEU A 128 7.70 -5.08 7.01
C LEU A 128 7.50 -3.82 7.84
N VAL A 129 7.34 -3.95 9.16
CA VAL A 129 7.21 -2.80 10.08
C VAL A 129 8.45 -1.90 10.03
N ALA A 130 9.64 -2.49 10.11
CA ALA A 130 10.90 -1.75 10.06
C ALA A 130 11.03 -0.97 8.74
N ALA A 131 10.73 -1.63 7.62
CA ALA A 131 10.73 -1.00 6.31
C ALA A 131 9.73 0.16 6.22
N THR A 132 8.50 0.02 6.75
CA THR A 132 7.52 1.11 6.79
C THR A 132 8.03 2.32 7.58
N ILE A 133 8.66 2.10 8.73
CA ILE A 133 9.21 3.18 9.56
C ILE A 133 10.36 3.87 8.82
N TYR A 134 11.29 3.12 8.24
CA TYR A 134 12.40 3.70 7.48
C TYR A 134 11.93 4.50 6.26
N VAL A 135 10.92 4.03 5.52
CA VAL A 135 10.34 4.79 4.40
C VAL A 135 9.72 6.09 4.88
N ASN A 136 9.02 6.10 6.01
CA ASN A 136 8.42 7.33 6.55
C ASN A 136 9.46 8.33 7.11
N GLU A 137 10.63 7.86 7.55
CA GLU A 137 11.79 8.68 7.89
C GLU A 137 12.62 9.10 6.65
N GLY A 138 12.27 8.64 5.45
CA GLY A 138 12.98 8.92 4.20
C GLY A 138 14.24 8.09 3.96
N ASN A 139 14.52 7.08 4.79
CA ASN A 139 15.64 6.16 4.64
C ASN A 139 15.28 4.96 3.73
N LEU A 140 15.17 5.22 2.43
CA LEU A 140 14.81 4.19 1.45
C LEU A 140 15.88 3.07 1.33
N GLU A 141 17.16 3.40 1.52
CA GLU A 141 18.24 2.41 1.46
C GLU A 141 18.20 1.43 2.64
N GLY A 142 17.91 1.93 3.85
CA GLY A 142 17.74 1.10 5.04
C GLY A 142 16.55 0.15 4.89
N ALA A 143 15.41 0.67 4.41
CA ALA A 143 14.23 -0.14 4.11
C ALA A 143 14.53 -1.25 3.09
N TYR A 144 15.20 -0.91 1.99
CA TYR A 144 15.59 -1.87 0.95
C TYR A 144 16.48 -3.00 1.50
N LYS A 145 17.47 -2.67 2.34
CA LYS A 145 18.38 -3.67 2.94
C LYS A 145 17.65 -4.66 3.85
N VAL A 146 16.73 -4.17 4.68
CA VAL A 146 16.00 -5.03 5.63
C VAL A 146 14.99 -5.92 4.91
N LEU A 147 14.35 -5.43 3.85
CA LEU A 147 13.40 -6.22 3.07
C LEU A 147 14.04 -7.41 2.34
N HIS A 148 15.32 -7.33 1.95
CA HIS A 148 16.04 -8.47 1.35
C HIS A 148 16.23 -9.66 2.29
N ALA A 149 16.06 -9.47 3.60
CA ALA A 149 16.11 -10.59 4.54
C ALA A 149 14.84 -11.47 4.48
N SER A 150 13.74 -10.97 3.92
CA SER A 150 12.49 -11.70 3.77
C SER A 150 12.24 -12.14 2.33
N GLU A 151 11.80 -13.38 2.17
CA GLU A 151 11.43 -13.95 0.88
C GLU A 151 9.91 -13.91 0.61
N CYS A 152 9.13 -13.25 1.48
CA CYS A 152 7.69 -13.21 1.37
C CYS A 152 7.23 -12.33 0.19
N LEU A 153 6.03 -12.61 -0.35
CA LEU A 153 5.48 -11.86 -1.48
C LEU A 153 5.25 -10.37 -1.13
N GLU A 154 4.88 -10.08 0.12
CA GLU A 154 4.75 -8.71 0.64
C GLU A 154 6.07 -7.95 0.61
N ALA A 155 7.17 -8.59 1.01
CA ALA A 155 8.49 -7.97 0.96
C ALA A 155 8.91 -7.66 -0.48
N HIS A 156 8.63 -8.55 -1.42
CA HIS A 156 8.92 -8.32 -2.84
C HIS A 156 8.11 -7.15 -3.41
N ALA A 157 6.81 -7.07 -3.13
CA ALA A 157 5.98 -5.96 -3.55
C ALA A 157 6.45 -4.63 -2.95
N PHE A 158 6.88 -4.64 -1.68
CA PHE A 158 7.40 -3.44 -1.03
C PHE A 158 8.77 -3.03 -1.60
N ILE A 159 9.63 -3.98 -1.93
CA ILE A 159 10.87 -3.71 -2.68
C ILE A 159 10.57 -3.05 -4.02
N ILE A 160 9.56 -3.52 -4.76
CA ILE A 160 9.14 -2.91 -6.03
C ILE A 160 8.69 -1.46 -5.80
N ASP A 161 7.85 -1.18 -4.80
CA ASP A 161 7.43 0.18 -4.47
C ASP A 161 8.63 1.11 -4.18
N ILE A 162 9.60 0.65 -3.36
CA ILE A 162 10.82 1.41 -3.08
C ILE A 162 11.65 1.64 -4.35
N LEU A 163 11.82 0.61 -5.18
CA LEU A 163 12.58 0.73 -6.44
C LEU A 163 11.92 1.70 -7.42
N LEU A 164 10.58 1.75 -7.46
CA LEU A 164 9.85 2.72 -8.27
C LEU A 164 10.03 4.14 -7.73
N LYS A 165 10.01 4.34 -6.40
CA LYS A 165 10.33 5.64 -5.76
C LYS A 165 11.76 6.11 -6.01
N LEU A 166 12.69 5.19 -6.27
CA LEU A 166 14.08 5.46 -6.64
C LEU A 166 14.28 5.61 -8.16
N ASP A 167 13.20 5.63 -8.95
CA ASP A 167 13.21 5.68 -10.42
C ASP A 167 13.98 4.52 -11.09
N ARG A 168 14.09 3.37 -10.40
CA ARG A 168 14.80 2.16 -10.87
C ARG A 168 13.83 1.09 -11.39
N VAL A 169 13.09 1.45 -12.44
CA VAL A 169 12.12 0.57 -13.11
C VAL A 169 12.76 -0.71 -13.65
N ASP A 170 14.04 -0.65 -14.04
CA ASP A 170 14.81 -1.79 -14.54
C ASP A 170 14.97 -2.89 -13.48
N LEU A 171 15.23 -2.51 -12.22
CA LEU A 171 15.34 -3.45 -11.10
C LEU A 171 13.96 -3.92 -10.64
N ALA A 172 12.97 -3.02 -10.63
CA ALA A 172 11.60 -3.37 -10.28
C ALA A 172 11.05 -4.48 -11.20
N LYS A 173 11.32 -4.41 -12.51
CA LYS A 173 10.95 -5.45 -13.48
C LYS A 173 11.62 -6.80 -13.23
N LYS A 174 12.85 -6.83 -12.67
CA LYS A 174 13.51 -8.09 -12.29
C LYS A 174 12.82 -8.71 -11.08
N LYS A 175 12.55 -7.89 -10.06
CA LYS A 175 11.83 -8.35 -8.85
C LYS A 175 10.40 -8.78 -9.14
N LEU A 176 9.73 -8.15 -10.10
CA LEU A 176 8.42 -8.59 -10.54
C LEU A 176 8.45 -10.00 -11.12
N LYS A 177 9.44 -10.34 -11.95
CA LYS A 177 9.58 -11.71 -12.48
C LYS A 177 9.72 -12.74 -11.37
N GLU A 178 10.50 -12.42 -10.33
CA GLU A 178 10.63 -13.29 -9.16
C GLU A 178 9.29 -13.47 -8.41
N MET A 179 8.43 -12.45 -8.39
CA MET A 179 7.07 -12.57 -7.86
C MET A 179 6.17 -13.44 -8.76
N GLN A 180 6.23 -13.25 -10.07
CA GLN A 180 5.46 -14.02 -11.06
C GLN A 180 5.86 -15.50 -11.08
N ASP A 181 7.15 -15.79 -10.92
CA ASP A 181 7.67 -17.15 -10.81
C ASP A 181 7.17 -17.86 -9.53
N LYS A 182 6.85 -17.10 -8.46
CA LYS A 182 6.27 -17.61 -7.21
C LYS A 182 4.76 -17.78 -7.33
N ASP A 183 4.05 -16.72 -7.74
CA ASP A 183 2.59 -16.68 -7.89
C ASP A 183 2.18 -15.50 -8.80
N ASP A 184 1.89 -15.80 -10.06
CA ASP A 184 1.45 -14.80 -11.07
C ASP A 184 -0.01 -14.35 -10.85
N ASP A 185 -0.85 -15.22 -10.28
CA ASP A 185 -2.27 -14.98 -10.05
C ASP A 185 -2.56 -14.26 -8.72
N ALA A 186 -1.56 -14.14 -7.84
CA ALA A 186 -1.68 -13.39 -6.60
C ALA A 186 -2.07 -11.92 -6.87
N THR A 187 -3.08 -11.44 -6.15
CA THR A 187 -3.52 -10.03 -6.22
C THR A 187 -2.36 -9.05 -5.99
N LEU A 188 -1.40 -9.40 -5.15
CA LEU A 188 -0.25 -8.55 -4.88
C LEU A 188 0.73 -8.49 -6.07
N THR A 189 0.92 -9.60 -6.80
CA THR A 189 1.72 -9.65 -8.03
C THR A 189 1.05 -8.83 -9.13
N GLN A 190 -0.28 -8.96 -9.27
CA GLN A 190 -1.07 -8.16 -10.20
C GLN A 190 -0.96 -6.64 -9.88
N LEU A 191 -1.09 -6.24 -8.62
CA LEU A 191 -0.91 -4.85 -8.19
C LEU A 191 0.50 -4.33 -8.49
N ALA A 192 1.54 -5.10 -8.18
CA ALA A 192 2.92 -4.73 -8.47
C ALA A 192 3.16 -4.58 -9.98
N GLN A 193 2.57 -5.46 -10.80
CA GLN A 193 2.59 -5.36 -12.26
C GLN A 193 1.89 -4.08 -12.75
N ALA A 194 0.77 -3.70 -12.15
CA ALA A 194 0.06 -2.45 -12.47
C ALA A 194 0.92 -1.21 -12.14
N TRP A 195 1.61 -1.18 -10.99
CA TRP A 195 2.50 -0.07 -10.62
C TRP A 195 3.66 0.11 -11.61
N ILE A 196 4.30 -0.99 -12.01
CA ILE A 196 5.39 -0.96 -13.00
C ILE A 196 4.89 -0.53 -14.38
N ASN A 197 3.67 -0.94 -14.75
CA ASN A 197 3.05 -0.56 -16.01
C ASN A 197 2.69 0.92 -16.04
N ILE A 198 2.19 1.49 -14.94
CA ILE A 198 1.97 2.94 -14.79
C ILE A 198 3.27 3.70 -14.98
N GLN A 199 4.35 3.30 -14.28
CA GLN A 199 5.64 3.98 -14.38
C GLN A 199 6.29 3.84 -15.77
N THR A 200 6.01 2.74 -16.49
CA THR A 200 6.51 2.55 -17.86
C THR A 200 5.79 3.45 -18.86
N GLY A 201 4.50 3.73 -18.66
CA GLY A 201 3.72 4.58 -19.55
C GLY A 201 3.41 3.95 -20.93
N GLY A 202 2.84 4.76 -21.83
CA GLY A 202 2.48 4.33 -23.19
C GLY A 202 1.39 3.26 -23.19
N ASP A 203 1.52 2.26 -24.07
CA ASP A 203 0.53 1.17 -24.21
C ASP A 203 0.34 0.37 -22.91
N LYS A 204 1.32 0.38 -22.02
CA LYS A 204 1.26 -0.30 -20.71
C LYS A 204 0.27 0.32 -19.75
N LEU A 205 -0.15 1.57 -19.96
CA LEU A 205 -1.22 2.16 -19.15
C LEU A 205 -2.54 1.42 -19.31
N GLN A 206 -2.82 0.88 -20.50
CA GLN A 206 -4.04 0.12 -20.75
C GLN A 206 -3.98 -1.25 -20.07
N ASP A 207 -2.82 -1.90 -20.07
CA ASP A 207 -2.60 -3.14 -19.32
C ASP A 207 -2.81 -2.92 -17.80
N ALA A 208 -2.28 -1.81 -17.25
CA ALA A 208 -2.50 -1.45 -15.85
C ALA A 208 -3.98 -1.21 -15.54
N TYR A 209 -4.71 -0.52 -16.43
CA TYR A 209 -6.14 -0.28 -16.27
C TYR A 209 -6.93 -1.58 -16.17
N TYR A 210 -6.67 -2.55 -17.06
CA TYR A 210 -7.39 -3.82 -17.05
C TYR A 210 -7.17 -4.61 -15.76
N ILE A 211 -5.95 -4.57 -15.21
CA ILE A 211 -5.67 -5.18 -13.90
C ILE A 211 -6.53 -4.54 -12.81
N TYR A 212 -6.58 -3.21 -12.73
CA TYR A 212 -7.42 -2.55 -11.72
C TYR A 212 -8.91 -2.84 -11.93
N GLN A 213 -9.39 -2.85 -13.18
CA GLN A 213 -10.78 -3.16 -13.50
C GLN A 213 -11.14 -4.59 -13.06
N GLU A 214 -10.29 -5.57 -13.32
CA GLU A 214 -10.52 -6.95 -12.90
C GLU A 214 -10.59 -7.08 -11.37
N LEU A 215 -9.72 -6.37 -10.64
CA LEU A 215 -9.75 -6.35 -9.17
C LEU A 215 -11.02 -5.68 -8.64
N VAL A 216 -11.48 -4.61 -9.28
CA VAL A 216 -12.76 -3.94 -8.95
C VAL A 216 -13.94 -4.87 -9.20
N ASP A 217 -13.97 -5.56 -10.34
CA ASP A 217 -15.07 -6.48 -10.70
C ASP A 217 -15.13 -7.69 -9.74
N LYS A 218 -13.97 -8.16 -9.27
CA LYS A 218 -13.86 -9.35 -8.40
C LYS A 218 -14.12 -9.04 -6.92
N TYR A 219 -13.62 -7.92 -6.41
CA TYR A 219 -13.62 -7.62 -4.97
C TYR A 219 -14.39 -6.35 -4.59
N GLY A 220 -14.91 -5.63 -5.57
CA GLY A 220 -15.62 -4.36 -5.41
C GLY A 220 -14.71 -3.14 -5.50
N SER A 221 -15.32 -1.98 -5.79
CA SER A 221 -14.58 -0.73 -5.91
C SER A 221 -14.16 -0.18 -4.55
N THR A 222 -12.87 0.12 -4.41
CA THR A 222 -12.27 0.80 -3.25
C THR A 222 -11.65 2.14 -3.71
N PRO A 223 -11.50 3.13 -2.81
CA PRO A 223 -10.80 4.36 -3.16
C PRO A 223 -9.41 4.11 -3.76
N LEU A 224 -8.67 3.12 -3.24
CA LEU A 224 -7.34 2.74 -3.76
C LEU A 224 -7.42 2.29 -5.23
N LEU A 225 -8.29 1.34 -5.55
CA LEU A 225 -8.40 0.80 -6.91
C LEU A 225 -8.92 1.87 -7.89
N LEU A 226 -9.92 2.66 -7.48
CA LEU A 226 -10.48 3.74 -8.29
C LEU A 226 -9.44 4.83 -8.60
N ASN A 227 -8.58 5.18 -7.64
CA ASN A 227 -7.44 6.08 -7.90
C ASN A 227 -6.43 5.45 -8.86
N GLY A 228 -6.15 4.15 -8.73
CA GLY A 228 -5.33 3.42 -9.70
C GLY A 228 -5.87 3.54 -11.13
N GLN A 229 -7.17 3.32 -11.31
CA GLN A 229 -7.84 3.50 -12.60
C GLN A 229 -7.76 4.95 -13.09
N ALA A 230 -8.07 5.92 -12.23
CA ALA A 230 -8.01 7.34 -12.57
C ALA A 230 -6.61 7.77 -13.04
N VAL A 231 -5.54 7.30 -12.38
CA VAL A 231 -4.16 7.58 -12.81
C VAL A 231 -3.87 7.00 -14.18
N THR A 232 -4.35 5.79 -14.48
CA THR A 232 -4.20 5.21 -15.84
C THR A 232 -4.95 6.02 -16.89
N PHE A 233 -6.15 6.50 -16.60
CA PHE A 233 -6.93 7.35 -17.51
C PHE A 233 -6.29 8.74 -17.73
N ILE A 234 -5.82 9.39 -16.65
CA ILE A 234 -5.09 10.66 -16.73
C ILE A 234 -3.84 10.49 -17.60
N GLY A 235 -3.07 9.42 -17.41
CA GLY A 235 -1.90 9.12 -18.23
C GLY A 235 -2.21 8.89 -19.72
N GLN A 236 -3.43 8.44 -20.04
CA GLN A 236 -3.92 8.28 -21.42
C GLN A 236 -4.64 9.52 -21.97
N ALA A 237 -4.68 10.62 -21.23
CA ALA A 237 -5.45 11.84 -21.54
C ALA A 237 -6.98 11.62 -21.68
N LYS A 238 -7.51 10.55 -21.05
CA LYS A 238 -8.95 10.24 -20.96
C LYS A 238 -9.55 10.89 -19.71
N TYR A 239 -9.64 12.21 -19.73
CA TYR A 239 -9.96 12.99 -18.52
C TYR A 239 -11.40 12.83 -18.04
N GLU A 240 -12.36 12.58 -18.93
CA GLU A 240 -13.77 12.43 -18.55
C GLU A 240 -14.00 11.11 -17.78
N GLU A 241 -13.38 10.03 -18.23
CA GLU A 241 -13.42 8.73 -17.55
C GLU A 241 -12.67 8.78 -16.20
N ALA A 242 -11.56 9.52 -16.15
CA ALA A 242 -10.86 9.78 -14.88
C ALA A 242 -11.75 10.56 -13.89
N GLU A 243 -12.53 11.54 -14.36
CA GLU A 243 -13.44 12.31 -13.50
C GLU A 243 -14.52 11.41 -12.90
N ALA A 244 -15.10 10.51 -13.70
CA ALA A 244 -16.11 9.56 -13.23
C ALA A 244 -15.55 8.62 -12.14
N ALA A 245 -14.36 8.05 -12.37
CA ALA A 245 -13.72 7.15 -11.40
C ALA A 245 -13.36 7.87 -10.08
N LEU A 246 -12.85 9.10 -10.17
CA LEU A 246 -12.53 9.90 -8.97
C LEU A 246 -13.80 10.35 -8.24
N GLN A 247 -14.89 10.65 -8.93
CA GLN A 247 -16.16 11.00 -8.30
C GLN A 247 -16.70 9.82 -7.48
N GLU A 248 -16.65 8.59 -8.02
CA GLU A 248 -17.00 7.40 -7.25
C GLU A 248 -16.09 7.21 -6.01
N ALA A 249 -14.80 7.56 -6.12
CA ALA A 249 -13.88 7.49 -4.99
C ALA A 249 -14.23 8.51 -3.89
N ILE A 250 -14.62 9.74 -4.25
CA ILE A 250 -15.10 10.76 -3.30
C ILE A 250 -16.37 10.31 -2.58
N ASP A 251 -17.29 9.69 -3.32
CA ASP A 251 -18.56 9.23 -2.74
C ASP A 251 -18.34 8.13 -1.69
N LYS A 252 -17.24 7.38 -1.79
CA LYS A 252 -16.81 6.38 -0.80
C LYS A 252 -16.03 6.98 0.36
N ASP A 253 -15.04 7.83 0.07
CA ASP A 253 -14.25 8.53 1.08
C ASP A 253 -13.86 9.92 0.58
N ALA A 254 -14.61 10.92 1.04
CA ALA A 254 -14.44 12.30 0.63
C ALA A 254 -13.10 12.90 1.05
N ASN A 255 -12.43 12.32 2.06
CA ASN A 255 -11.17 12.83 2.61
C ASN A 255 -9.97 11.97 2.23
N TYR A 256 -10.12 11.05 1.28
CA TYR A 256 -9.02 10.21 0.83
C TYR A 256 -7.94 11.07 0.12
N PRO A 257 -6.70 11.16 0.65
CA PRO A 257 -5.70 12.12 0.18
C PRO A 257 -5.37 11.99 -1.31
N ASP A 258 -5.18 10.77 -1.80
CA ASP A 258 -4.80 10.54 -3.20
C ASP A 258 -5.91 10.96 -4.17
N THR A 259 -7.19 10.80 -3.77
CA THR A 259 -8.33 11.24 -4.57
C THR A 259 -8.34 12.75 -4.71
N LEU A 260 -8.07 13.48 -3.62
CA LEU A 260 -7.99 14.94 -3.65
C LEU A 260 -6.83 15.41 -4.54
N VAL A 261 -5.66 14.78 -4.43
CA VAL A 261 -4.49 15.10 -5.27
C VAL A 261 -4.76 14.83 -6.75
N ASN A 262 -5.37 13.69 -7.06
CA ASN A 262 -5.73 13.32 -8.44
C ASN A 262 -6.78 14.28 -9.02
N PHE A 263 -7.76 14.73 -8.22
CA PHE A 263 -8.69 15.77 -8.65
C PHE A 263 -8.00 17.10 -8.94
N ILE A 264 -7.07 17.55 -8.09
CA ILE A 264 -6.32 18.80 -8.32
C ILE A 264 -5.61 18.74 -9.68
N THR A 265 -4.96 17.61 -9.98
CA THR A 265 -4.26 17.40 -11.26
C THR A 265 -5.24 17.35 -12.43
N LEU A 266 -6.32 16.58 -12.30
CA LEU A 266 -7.33 16.43 -13.35
C LEU A 266 -8.00 17.77 -13.72
N GLN A 267 -8.41 18.56 -12.72
CA GLN A 267 -9.07 19.84 -12.96
C GLN A 267 -8.16 20.83 -13.70
N ARG A 268 -6.85 20.80 -13.42
CA ARG A 268 -5.85 21.58 -14.17
C ARG A 268 -5.75 21.13 -15.63
N HIS A 269 -5.80 19.83 -15.91
CA HIS A 269 -5.77 19.31 -17.28
C HIS A 269 -7.05 19.63 -18.07
N MET A 270 -8.21 19.64 -17.42
CA MET A 270 -9.48 19.97 -18.06
C MET A 270 -9.66 21.48 -18.32
N GLY A 271 -8.75 22.33 -17.82
CA GLY A 271 -8.86 23.78 -17.94
C GLY A 271 -10.06 24.38 -17.20
N LYS A 272 -10.64 23.64 -16.24
CA LYS A 272 -11.69 24.15 -15.35
C LYS A 272 -11.08 25.23 -14.44
N GLY A 273 -11.89 26.19 -14.01
CA GLY A 273 -11.43 27.35 -13.24
C GLY A 273 -10.59 26.95 -12.01
N PRO A 274 -9.56 27.75 -11.65
CA PRO A 274 -8.64 27.42 -10.55
C PRO A 274 -9.34 27.27 -9.19
N GLU A 275 -10.56 27.78 -9.06
CA GLU A 275 -11.38 27.72 -7.84
C GLU A 275 -11.66 26.28 -7.41
N ILE A 276 -11.94 25.37 -8.36
CA ILE A 276 -12.28 23.97 -8.04
C ILE A 276 -11.04 23.24 -7.53
N ALA A 277 -9.89 23.44 -8.19
CA ALA A 277 -8.62 22.87 -7.75
C ALA A 277 -8.22 23.42 -6.37
N ASN A 278 -8.43 24.72 -6.12
CA ASN A 278 -8.14 25.36 -4.85
C ASN A 278 -9.05 24.86 -3.71
N ARG A 279 -10.30 24.51 -4.01
CA ARG A 279 -11.22 23.88 -3.05
C ARG A 279 -10.66 22.55 -2.56
N TYR A 280 -10.29 21.65 -3.48
CA TYR A 280 -9.73 20.35 -3.12
C TYR A 280 -8.37 20.46 -2.43
N LEU A 281 -7.54 21.44 -2.83
CA LEU A 281 -6.29 21.74 -2.14
C LEU A 281 -6.52 22.19 -0.69
N SER A 282 -7.54 23.01 -0.44
CA SER A 282 -7.89 23.45 0.91
C SER A 282 -8.37 22.27 1.74
N GLN A 283 -9.24 21.42 1.19
CA GLN A 283 -9.69 20.20 1.84
C GLN A 283 -8.52 19.25 2.17
N LEU A 284 -7.55 19.08 1.27
CA LEU A 284 -6.35 18.27 1.53
C LEU A 284 -5.49 18.84 2.67
N LYS A 285 -5.36 20.17 2.75
CA LYS A 285 -4.64 20.83 3.85
C LYS A 285 -5.33 20.63 5.19
N ASP A 286 -6.66 20.62 5.22
CA ASP A 286 -7.44 20.43 6.43
C ASP A 286 -7.45 18.96 6.90
N ALA A 287 -7.57 18.01 5.96
CA ALA A 287 -7.60 16.59 6.27
C ALA A 287 -6.22 16.02 6.60
N ASN A 288 -5.18 16.36 5.83
CA ASN A 288 -3.85 15.76 5.94
C ASN A 288 -2.74 16.82 5.76
N PRO A 289 -2.47 17.65 6.77
CA PRO A 289 -1.50 18.75 6.68
C PRO A 289 -0.04 18.28 6.49
N GLU A 290 0.27 17.05 6.90
CA GLU A 290 1.58 16.43 6.79
C GLU A 290 1.78 15.62 5.50
N HIS A 291 0.79 15.61 4.60
CA HIS A 291 0.86 14.85 3.35
C HIS A 291 2.07 15.26 2.49
N PRO A 292 2.81 14.32 1.86
CA PRO A 292 4.01 14.62 1.08
C PRO A 292 3.80 15.71 0.01
N TYR A 293 2.65 15.68 -0.67
CA TYR A 293 2.28 16.70 -1.66
C TYR A 293 2.21 18.12 -1.06
N ILE A 294 1.69 18.27 0.16
CA ILE A 294 1.59 19.59 0.82
C ILE A 294 2.99 20.08 1.26
N LYS A 295 3.85 19.16 1.72
CA LYS A 295 5.24 19.48 2.06
C LYS A 295 6.02 19.95 0.84
N ASP A 296 5.95 19.21 -0.27
CA ASP A 296 6.60 19.59 -1.53
C ASP A 296 6.05 20.92 -2.06
N LEU A 297 4.73 21.12 -2.02
CA LEU A 297 4.13 22.39 -2.42
C LEU A 297 4.67 23.58 -1.61
N ARG A 298 4.74 23.47 -0.27
CA ARG A 298 5.33 24.51 0.59
C ARG A 298 6.81 24.76 0.29
N GLN A 299 7.56 23.69 0.03
CA GLN A 299 8.97 23.78 -0.34
C GLN A 299 9.13 24.54 -1.66
N LYS A 300 8.30 24.24 -2.66
CA LYS A 300 8.31 24.92 -3.96
C LYS A 300 7.85 26.36 -3.87
N GLU A 301 6.85 26.67 -3.04
CA GLU A 301 6.44 28.05 -2.75
C GLU A 301 7.59 28.86 -2.13
N SER A 302 8.31 28.28 -1.16
CA SER A 302 9.48 28.92 -0.53
C SER A 302 10.64 29.09 -1.51
N GLU A 303 10.92 28.09 -2.34
CA GLU A 303 11.95 28.15 -3.37
C GLU A 303 11.66 29.24 -4.39
N PHE A 304 10.40 29.34 -4.83
CA PHE A 304 9.94 30.38 -5.73
C PHE A 304 10.09 31.77 -5.10
N GLN A 305 9.65 31.95 -3.86
CA GLN A 305 9.82 33.23 -3.13
C GLN A 305 11.29 33.64 -3.05
N ARG A 306 12.19 32.70 -2.71
CA ARG A 306 13.63 32.95 -2.67
C ARG A 306 14.16 33.44 -4.03
N ILE A 307 13.76 32.79 -5.12
CA ILE A 307 14.16 33.19 -6.48
C ILE A 307 13.60 34.58 -6.81
N THR A 308 12.32 34.85 -6.52
CA THR A 308 11.73 36.17 -6.80
C THR A 308 12.46 37.28 -6.05
N GLN A 309 12.88 37.06 -4.81
CA GLN A 309 13.68 38.01 -4.04
C GLN A 309 15.08 38.21 -4.64
N GLN A 310 15.73 37.13 -5.08
CA GLN A 310 17.05 37.17 -5.71
C GLN A 310 17.05 37.98 -7.02
N TYR A 311 15.97 37.91 -7.80
CA TYR A 311 15.81 38.61 -9.07
C TYR A 311 14.93 39.87 -8.97
N SER A 312 14.56 40.29 -7.75
CA SER A 312 13.80 41.52 -7.55
C SER A 312 14.64 42.72 -7.96
N PRO A 313 14.07 43.69 -8.70
CA PRO A 313 14.81 44.86 -9.16
C PRO A 313 15.39 45.64 -7.96
N SER A 314 16.72 45.81 -7.95
CA SER A 314 17.45 46.49 -6.87
C SER A 314 17.32 48.02 -6.92
N VAL A 315 16.68 48.57 -7.95
CA VAL A 315 16.52 50.01 -8.15
C VAL A 315 15.10 50.39 -7.75
N THR A 316 14.95 50.91 -6.54
CA THR A 316 13.83 51.79 -6.20
C THR A 316 13.93 52.99 -7.14
N SER A 317 12.92 53.16 -7.99
CA SER A 317 12.72 54.33 -8.83
C SER A 317 13.06 55.60 -8.04
N ILE A 318 14.05 56.36 -8.50
CA ILE A 318 14.31 57.73 -8.03
C ILE A 318 12.99 58.50 -8.26
N PRO A 319 12.32 59.02 -7.22
CA PRO A 319 11.13 59.84 -7.41
C PRO A 319 11.51 61.09 -8.21
N ALA A 320 10.72 61.38 -9.23
CA ALA A 320 10.84 62.57 -10.07
C ALA A 320 10.65 63.88 -9.29
#